data_AF-A0A351R9L8-F1
#
_entry.id   AF-A0A351R9L8-F1
#
_cell.length_a   1.000
_cell.length_b   1.000
_cell.length_c   1.000
_cell.angle_alpha   90.00
_cell.angle_beta   90.00
_cell.angle_gamma   90.00
#
_symmetry.space_group_name_H-M   'P 1'
#
loop_
_entity.id
_entity.type
_entity.pdbx_description
1 polymer ?
#
loop_
_entity_poly.entity_id
_entity_poly.type
_entity_poly.pdbx_seq_one_letter_code
_entity_poly.pdbx_strand_id
1 'polypeptide(L)' 'FYITQDLLAQMLGVRRVGVTKAALALQHKSLIRYSRGYVVIRNVTGLEHEACACYLADKEIYNRMLNKETVKLTANH' A
#
# COMPACT_ATOMS: atom_id res chain seq x y z
N PHE A 1 9.53 7.72 3.38
CA PHE A 1 10.06 7.85 2.01
C PHE A 1 9.66 9.21 1.44
N TYR A 2 10.54 9.86 0.68
CA TYR A 2 10.19 11.08 -0.06
C TYR A 2 9.55 10.66 -1.40
N ILE A 3 8.25 10.84 -1.53
CA ILE A 3 7.45 10.49 -2.70
C ILE A 3 6.54 11.67 -3.01
N THR A 4 6.71 12.27 -4.19
CA THR A 4 5.87 13.37 -4.66
C THR A 4 4.52 12.85 -5.17
N GLN A 5 3.50 13.70 -5.14
CA GLN A 5 2.19 13.36 -5.72
C GLN A 5 2.29 13.13 -7.22
N ASP A 6 3.21 13.83 -7.88
CA ASP A 6 3.56 13.66 -9.29
C ASP A 6 4.04 12.26 -9.62
N LEU A 7 4.94 11.75 -8.78
CA LEU A 7 5.50 10.43 -8.95
C LEU A 7 4.42 9.36 -8.75
N LEU A 8 3.59 9.52 -7.70
CA LEU A 8 2.46 8.61 -7.44
C LEU A 8 1.42 8.65 -8.55
N ALA A 9 1.11 9.84 -9.07
CA ALA A 9 0.18 10.03 -10.17
C ALA A 9 0.65 9.28 -11.42
N GLN A 10 1.94 9.41 -11.76
CA GLN A 10 2.54 8.70 -12.89
C GLN A 10 2.56 7.18 -12.67
N MET A 11 2.95 6.70 -11.49
CA MET A 11 2.99 5.27 -11.17
C MET A 11 1.62 4.61 -11.20
N LEU A 12 0.58 5.32 -10.77
CA LEU A 12 -0.78 4.79 -10.67
C LEU A 12 -1.66 5.15 -11.88
N GLY A 13 -1.13 5.89 -12.86
CA GLY A 13 -1.89 6.32 -14.04
C GLY A 13 -3.06 7.28 -13.73
N VAL A 14 -3.03 7.97 -12.58
CA VAL A 14 -4.10 8.86 -12.12
C VAL A 14 -3.64 10.33 -12.07
N ARG A 15 -4.58 11.27 -11.97
CA ARG A 15 -4.26 12.70 -11.82
C ARG A 15 -3.77 13.01 -10.38
N ARG A 16 -2.89 14.01 -10.21
CA ARG A 16 -2.39 14.46 -8.88
C ARG A 16 -3.49 14.75 -7.87
N VAL A 17 -4.61 15.32 -8.34
CA VAL A 17 -5.77 15.63 -7.48
C VAL A 17 -6.39 14.36 -6.91
N GLY A 18 -6.42 13.26 -7.68
CA GLY A 18 -6.89 11.95 -7.22
C GLY A 18 -5.99 11.39 -6.12
N VAL A 19 -4.66 11.47 -6.31
CA VAL A 19 -3.67 11.07 -5.31
C VAL A 19 -3.84 11.87 -4.02
N THR A 20 -4.03 13.19 -4.13
CA THR A 20 -4.23 14.06 -2.97
C THR A 20 -5.49 13.70 -2.20
N LYS A 21 -6.62 13.50 -2.91
CA LYS A 21 -7.90 13.13 -2.28
C LYS A 21 -7.80 11.79 -1.55
N ALA A 22 -7.18 10.79 -2.18
CA ALA A 22 -6.95 9.48 -1.55
C ALA A 22 -6.05 9.60 -0.32
N ALA A 23 -4.93 10.32 -0.42
CA ALA A 23 -4.00 10.52 0.69
C ALA A 23 -4.66 11.25 1.87
N LEU A 24 -5.46 12.29 1.60
CA LEU A 24 -6.23 12.99 2.63
C LEU A 24 -7.26 12.07 3.28
N ALA A 25 -8.02 11.29 2.52
CA ALA A 25 -9.00 10.36 3.07
C ALA A 25 -8.36 9.34 4.02
N LEU A 26 -7.21 8.77 3.64
CA LEU A 26 -6.46 7.83 4.47
C LEU A 26 -5.83 8.50 5.70
N GLN A 27 -5.41 9.77 5.59
CA GLN A 27 -4.93 10.55 6.73
C GLN A 27 -6.04 10.89 7.72
N HIS A 28 -7.24 11.25 7.24
CA HIS A 28 -8.41 11.47 8.10
C HIS A 28 -8.78 10.21 8.89
N LYS A 29 -8.57 9.02 8.31
CA LYS A 29 -8.71 7.73 8.99
C LYS A 29 -7.53 7.36 9.91
N SER A 30 -6.54 8.26 10.08
CA SER A 30 -5.32 8.04 10.87
C SER A 30 -4.47 6.85 10.42
N LEU A 31 -4.64 6.39 9.19
CA LEU A 31 -3.92 5.24 8.62
C LEU A 31 -2.53 5.64 8.12
N ILE A 32 -2.40 6.88 7.65
CA ILE A 32 -1.15 7.48 7.23
C ILE A 32 -0.99 8.88 7.82
N ARG A 33 0.25 9.36 7.85
CA ARG A 33 0.57 10.77 7.98
C ARG A 33 1.14 11.24 6.65
N TYR A 34 0.49 12.24 6.05
CA TYR A 34 0.90 12.85 4.79
C TYR A 34 1.34 14.29 5.02
N SER A 35 2.56 14.64 4.61
CA SER A 35 3.09 16.00 4.70
C SER A 35 4.06 16.24 3.56
N ARG A 36 3.81 17.25 2.71
CA ARG A 36 4.64 17.67 1.55
C ARG A 36 5.71 16.66 1.10
N GLY A 37 5.29 15.68 0.31
CA GLY A 37 6.21 14.69 -0.27
C GLY A 37 6.65 13.57 0.69
N TYR A 38 6.16 13.54 1.92
CA TYR A 38 6.40 12.47 2.88
C TYR A 38 5.12 11.74 3.20
N VAL A 39 5.19 10.42 3.06
CA VAL A 39 4.15 9.50 3.50
C VAL A 39 4.73 8.61 4.58
N VAL A 40 4.08 8.58 5.73
CA VAL A 40 4.40 7.67 6.83
C VAL A 40 3.18 6.80 7.08
N ILE A 41 3.37 5.48 6.99
CA ILE A 41 2.33 4.52 7.31
C ILE A 41 2.23 4.39 8.82
N ARG A 42 1.04 4.62 9.38
CA ARG A 42 0.77 4.51 10.83
C ARG A 42 0.14 3.18 11.18
N ASN A 43 -0.73 2.67 10.31
CA ASN A 43 -1.43 1.41 10.52
C ASN A 43 -1.49 0.64 9.19
N VAL A 44 -0.64 -0.40 9.07
CA VAL A 44 -0.60 -1.26 7.88
C VAL A 44 -1.89 -2.05 7.75
N THR A 45 -2.34 -2.72 8.82
CA THR A 45 -3.57 -3.54 8.80
C THR A 45 -4.81 -2.72 8.41
N GLY A 46 -4.93 -1.50 8.91
CA GLY A 46 -6.02 -0.59 8.53
C GLY A 46 -5.95 -0.14 7.06
N LEU A 47 -4.75 0.02 6.49
CA LEU A 47 -4.60 0.26 5.05
C LEU A 47 -5.00 -0.96 4.22
N GLU A 48 -4.68 -2.17 4.68
CA GLU A 48 -5.06 -3.40 3.98
C GLU A 48 -6.59 -3.58 3.94
N HIS A 49 -7.29 -3.20 5.01
CA HIS A 49 -8.76 -3.22 5.03
C HIS A 49 -9.41 -2.15 4.13
N GLU A 50 -8.78 -1.00 3.94
CA GLU A 50 -9.28 0.08 3.06
C GLU A 50 -8.92 -0.15 1.59
N ALA A 51 -7.89 -0.96 1.33
CA ALA A 51 -7.50 -1.30 -0.02
C ALA A 51 -8.56 -2.20 -0.67
N CYS A 52 -8.69 -2.09 -1.99
CA CYS A 52 -9.50 -3.05 -2.74
C CYS A 52 -8.86 -4.44 -2.72
N ALA A 53 -9.66 -5.46 -3.04
CA ALA A 53 -9.18 -6.83 -3.22
C ALA A 53 -8.00 -6.94 -4.21
N CYS A 54 -7.84 -5.97 -5.11
CA CYS A 54 -6.70 -5.83 -6.01
C CYS A 54 -5.35 -5.84 -5.27
N TYR A 55 -5.27 -5.17 -4.11
CA TYR A 55 -4.05 -5.15 -3.30
C TYR A 55 -3.66 -6.55 -2.80
N LEU A 56 -4.64 -7.37 -2.40
CA LEU A 56 -4.38 -8.73 -1.94
C LEU A 56 -3.88 -9.62 -3.08
N ALA A 57 -4.50 -9.52 -4.25
CA ALA A 57 -4.08 -10.25 -5.44
C ALA A 57 -2.63 -9.87 -5.85
N ASP A 58 -2.32 -8.57 -5.87
CA ASP A 58 -0.96 -8.08 -6.17
C ASP A 58 0.05 -8.54 -5.11
N LYS A 59 -0.32 -8.48 -3.83
CA LYS A 59 0.51 -8.93 -2.70
C LYS A 59 0.80 -10.44 -2.78
N GLU A 60 -0.18 -11.25 -3.15
CA GLU A 60 -0.02 -12.69 -3.35
C GLU A 60 0.95 -12.99 -4.50
N ILE A 61 0.76 -12.34 -5.65
CA ILE A 61 1.66 -12.45 -6.80
C ILE A 61 3.09 -12.03 -6.41
N TYR A 62 3.23 -10.88 -5.75
CA TYR A 62 4.52 -10.37 -5.28
C TYR A 62 5.21 -11.35 -4.31
N ASN A 63 4.47 -11.91 -3.35
CA ASN A 63 5.00 -12.89 -2.40
C ASN A 63 5.45 -14.19 -3.08
N ARG A 64 4.69 -14.65 -4.08
CA ARG A 64 5.04 -15.82 -4.90
C ARG A 64 6.28 -15.58 -5.76
N MET A 65 6.40 -14.40 -6.36
CA MET A 65 7.55 -14.05 -7.20
C MET A 65 8.84 -13.82 -6.41
N LEU A 66 8.75 -13.29 -5.20
CA LEU A 66 9.93 -13.03 -4.35
C LEU A 66 10.35 -14.22 -3.48
N ASN A 67 9.80 -15.42 -3.71
CA ASN A 67 10.13 -16.63 -2.93
C ASN A 67 10.13 -16.38 -1.42
N LYS A 68 9.14 -15.66 -0.90
CA LYS A 68 8.79 -15.75 0.52
C LYS A 68 7.95 -17.01 0.77
N GLU A 69 8.43 -18.15 0.29
CA GLU A 69 8.08 -19.42 0.89
C GLU A 69 8.77 -19.43 2.26
N THR A 70 8.09 -18.93 3.29
CA THR A 70 8.25 -19.60 4.57
C THR A 70 7.71 -21.00 4.36
N VAL A 71 8.62 -21.92 4.05
CA VAL A 71 8.43 -23.36 4.12
C VAL A 71 7.76 -23.66 5.46
N LYS A 72 6.44 -23.75 5.46
CA LYS A 72 5.67 -24.52 6.45
C LYS A 72 5.16 -25.77 5.74
N LEU A 73 6.10 -26.51 5.14
CA LEU A 73 5.91 -27.88 4.69
C LEU A 73 6.72 -28.80 5.59
N THR A 74 6.49 -28.73 6.91
CA THR A 74 6.75 -29.84 7.84
C THR A 74 5.75 -29.76 8.99
N ALA A 75 4.54 -30.23 8.73
CA ALA A 75 3.70 -30.83 9.76
C ALA A 75 3.05 -32.09 9.17
N ASN A 76 3.91 -33.03 8.78
CA ASN A 76 3.57 -34.45 8.92
C ASN A 76 3.85 -34.79 10.39
N HIS A 77 2.81 -34.98 11.18
CA HIS A 77 2.69 -36.16 12.02
C HIS A 77 1.22 -36.49 12.26
#